data_AF-A0A1R1X7A1-F1
#
_entry.id   AF-A0A1R1X7A1-F1
#
_cell.length_a   1.000
_cell.length_b   1.000
_cell.length_c   1.000
_cell.angle_alpha   90.00
_cell.angle_beta   90.00
_cell.angle_gamma   90.00
#
_symmetry.space_group_name_H-M   'P 1'
#
loop_
_entity.id
_entity.type
_entity.pdbx_description
1 polymer ?
#
loop_
_entity_poly.entity_id
_entity_poly.type
_entity_poly.pdbx_seq_one_letter_code
_entity_poly.pdbx_strand_id
1 'polypeptide(L)'
;MQLLDRNIEHNEIINAIEETPNNKAPGPDGLSFEFYKKFKKNVTNHLANIFNKMEMKKWNSINGGSTIVLIPKKGDLKDLRNYRPITLANSGEKIYTKILANRQQKFMSNLIYTRQSDSIKDRNMLDKIHSKNFLIENSKINPQITNGY
;
A
#
# COMPACT_ATOMS: atom_id res chain seq x y z
N MET A 1 13.24 16.26 1.39
CA MET A 1 14.22 15.23 0.96
C MET A 1 14.70 14.38 2.13
N GLN A 2 15.23 14.95 3.21
CA GLN A 2 15.84 14.21 4.34
C GLN A 2 15.02 13.06 4.98
N LEU A 3 13.68 13.04 4.89
CA LEU A 3 12.88 11.96 5.49
C LEU A 3 12.88 10.67 4.67
N LEU A 4 12.97 10.76 3.34
CA LEU A 4 12.94 9.58 2.48
C LEU A 4 14.29 8.88 2.47
N ASP A 5 15.37 9.66 2.47
CA ASP A 5 16.76 9.18 2.30
C ASP A 5 17.47 8.82 3.62
N ARG A 6 16.79 8.92 4.76
CA ARG A 6 17.36 8.56 6.07
C ARG A 6 17.15 7.08 6.38
N ASN A 7 18.03 6.53 7.21
CA ASN A 7 17.86 5.19 7.75
C ASN A 7 16.47 4.99 8.40
N ILE A 8 15.91 3.80 8.22
CA ILE A 8 14.71 3.30 8.89
C ILE A 8 14.99 3.12 10.37
N GLU A 9 14.17 3.79 11.18
CA GLU A 9 14.22 3.75 12.64
C GLU A 9 13.40 2.57 13.19
N HIS A 10 13.75 2.10 14.39
CA HIS A 10 13.05 1.00 15.05
C HIS A 10 11.56 1.29 15.28
N ASN A 11 11.21 2.54 15.59
CA ASN A 11 9.82 2.94 15.78
C ASN A 11 9.00 2.81 14.50
N GLU A 12 9.59 3.09 13.33
CA GLU A 12 8.89 2.92 12.05
C GLU A 12 8.57 1.44 11.79
N ILE A 13 9.47 0.54 12.15
CA ILE A 13 9.28 -0.91 12.04
C ILE A 13 8.19 -1.38 13.00
N ILE A 14 8.27 -0.99 14.27
CA ILE A 14 7.27 -1.37 15.28
C ILE A 14 5.88 -0.86 14.87
N ASN A 15 5.78 0.39 14.44
CA ASN A 15 4.51 0.97 13.99
C ASN A 15 3.97 0.23 12.76
N ALA A 16 4.79 -0.07 11.77
CA ALA A 16 4.34 -0.82 10.58
C ALA A 16 3.84 -2.24 10.93
N ILE A 17 4.46 -2.90 11.90
CA ILE A 17 4.02 -4.21 12.42
C ILE A 17 2.65 -4.08 13.10
N GLU A 18 2.47 -3.08 13.96
CA GLU A 18 1.23 -2.89 14.73
C GLU A 18 0.05 -2.43 13.86
N GLU A 19 0.29 -1.48 12.96
CA GLU A 19 -0.73 -0.95 12.04
C GLU A 19 -1.26 -1.99 11.06
N THR A 20 -0.49 -3.04 10.79
CA THR A 20 -0.92 -4.07 9.83
C THR A 20 -1.94 -5.00 10.48
N PRO A 21 -3.13 -5.22 9.89
CA PRO A 21 -4.12 -6.13 10.44
C PRO A 21 -3.66 -7.59 10.48
N ASN A 22 -4.24 -8.37 11.40
CA ASN A 22 -4.06 -9.82 11.46
C ASN A 22 -4.75 -10.53 10.27
N ASN A 23 -4.51 -11.83 10.14
CA ASN A 23 -5.10 -12.72 9.12
C ASN A 23 -4.77 -12.31 7.68
N LYS A 24 -3.61 -11.70 7.47
CA LYS A 24 -3.05 -11.48 6.12
C LYS A 24 -2.29 -12.73 5.70
N ALA A 25 -2.47 -13.13 4.45
CA ALA A 25 -1.76 -14.28 3.89
C ALA A 25 -0.23 -14.06 3.97
N PRO A 26 0.53 -15.02 4.54
CA PRO A 26 1.98 -14.97 4.51
C PRO A 26 2.51 -15.17 3.09
N GLY A 27 3.80 -14.91 2.88
CA GLY A 27 4.48 -15.26 1.65
C GLY A 27 4.99 -16.72 1.70
N PRO A 28 5.86 -17.09 0.76
CA PRO A 28 6.47 -18.43 0.70
C PRO A 28 7.23 -18.84 1.97
N ASP A 29 7.72 -17.88 2.76
CA ASP A 29 8.41 -18.15 4.03
C ASP A 29 7.49 -18.65 5.16
N GLY A 30 6.16 -18.56 4.98
CA GLY A 30 5.16 -18.95 5.98
C GLY A 30 5.10 -18.03 7.20
N LEU A 31 5.89 -16.95 7.27
CA LEU A 31 5.92 -16.04 8.41
C LEU A 31 4.77 -15.04 8.31
N SER A 32 3.80 -15.17 9.21
CA SER A 32 2.63 -14.30 9.26
C SER A 32 2.89 -13.00 10.04
N PHE A 33 1.98 -12.03 9.96
CA PHE A 33 2.11 -10.80 10.75
C PHE A 33 1.97 -11.04 12.26
N GLU A 34 1.25 -12.08 12.67
CA GLU A 34 1.12 -12.50 14.07
C GLU A 34 2.47 -12.92 14.64
N PHE A 35 3.31 -13.60 13.84
CA PHE A 35 4.69 -13.88 14.22
C PHE A 35 5.46 -12.57 14.48
N TYR A 36 5.42 -11.62 13.55
CA TYR A 36 6.12 -10.34 13.70
C TYR A 36 5.59 -9.53 14.88
N LYS A 37 4.28 -9.52 15.13
CA LYS A 37 3.67 -8.85 16.31
C LYS A 37 4.12 -9.50 17.61
N LYS A 38 4.11 -10.83 17.68
CA LYS A 38 4.54 -11.59 18.87
C LYS A 38 6.01 -11.38 19.18
N PHE A 39 6.88 -11.36 18.16
CA PHE A 39 8.33 -11.29 18.32
C PHE A 39 8.94 -9.92 17.97
N LYS A 40 8.14 -8.85 17.87
CA LYS A 40 8.59 -7.52 17.43
C LYS A 40 9.85 -7.05 18.14
N LYS A 41 9.93 -7.20 19.48
CA LYS A 41 11.11 -6.81 20.26
C LYS A 41 12.39 -7.52 19.83
N ASN A 42 12.28 -8.78 19.42
CA ASN A 42 13.41 -9.60 19.00
C ASN A 42 13.80 -9.34 17.54
N VAL A 43 12.81 -9.16 16.65
CA VAL A 43 13.06 -9.06 15.21
C VAL A 43 13.38 -7.64 14.75
N THR A 44 12.99 -6.59 15.48
CA THR A 44 13.15 -5.18 15.05
C THR A 44 14.60 -4.83 14.71
N ASN A 45 15.57 -5.20 15.55
CA ASN A 45 16.99 -4.90 15.28
C ASN A 45 17.48 -5.59 14.01
N HIS A 46 17.05 -6.83 13.79
CA HIS A 46 17.44 -7.61 12.62
C HIS A 46 16.81 -7.03 11.35
N LEU A 47 15.52 -6.69 11.40
CA LEU A 47 14.80 -6.04 10.32
C LEU A 47 15.43 -4.68 9.99
N ALA A 48 15.77 -3.86 10.98
CA ALA A 48 16.42 -2.56 10.74
C ALA A 48 17.75 -2.71 10.00
N ASN A 49 18.58 -3.68 10.41
CA ASN A 49 19.86 -3.95 9.75
C ASN A 49 19.66 -4.41 8.30
N ILE A 50 18.68 -5.28 8.06
CA ILE A 50 18.35 -5.76 6.71
C ILE A 50 17.79 -4.63 5.84
N PHE A 51 16.78 -3.90 6.33
CA PHE A 51 16.08 -2.84 5.61
C PHE A 51 17.01 -1.68 5.21
N ASN A 52 17.90 -1.27 6.10
CA ASN A 52 18.86 -0.20 5.82
C ASN A 52 19.99 -0.63 4.87
N LYS A 53 20.27 -1.94 4.76
CA LYS A 53 21.23 -2.46 3.78
C LYS A 53 20.63 -2.62 2.38
N MET A 54 19.31 -2.80 2.28
CA MET A 54 18.61 -2.94 1.00
C MET A 54 18.69 -1.69 0.13
N GLU A 55 18.79 -0.51 0.74
CA GLU A 55 18.88 0.76 0.01
C GLU A 55 20.23 0.95 -0.70
N MET A 56 21.29 0.24 -0.27
CA MET A 56 22.65 0.39 -0.82
C MET A 56 22.99 -0.59 -1.94
N LYS A 57 22.29 -1.71 -2.07
CA LYS A 57 22.60 -2.76 -3.05
C LYS A 57 21.29 -3.38 -3.52
N LYS A 58 20.90 -3.05 -4.76
CA LYS A 58 19.84 -3.66 -5.58
C LYS A 58 18.92 -4.63 -4.83
N TRP A 59 17.66 -4.23 -4.67
CA TRP A 59 16.55 -5.03 -4.14
C TRP A 59 16.54 -6.45 -4.71
N ASN A 60 17.24 -7.36 -4.04
CA ASN A 60 17.10 -8.79 -4.22
C ASN A 60 16.16 -9.20 -3.08
N SER A 61 14.95 -9.65 -3.44
CA SER A 61 13.85 -9.98 -2.51
C SER A 61 14.37 -10.55 -1.20
N ILE A 62 13.84 -10.08 -0.06
CA ILE A 62 14.13 -10.68 1.23
C ILE A 62 13.71 -12.15 1.13
N ASN A 63 14.70 -13.03 1.00
CA ASN A 63 14.62 -14.47 1.19
C ASN A 63 13.37 -15.14 0.60
N GLY A 64 13.44 -15.55 -0.67
CA GLY A 64 12.55 -16.62 -1.19
C GLY A 64 11.50 -16.23 -2.22
N GLY A 65 11.51 -15.00 -2.73
CA GLY A 65 10.59 -14.57 -3.79
C GLY A 65 9.13 -14.45 -3.33
N SER A 66 8.26 -14.13 -4.27
CA SER A 66 6.81 -14.02 -4.03
C SER A 66 6.07 -15.04 -4.90
N THR A 67 4.96 -15.58 -4.40
CA THR A 67 4.17 -16.57 -5.13
C THR A 67 2.96 -15.91 -5.78
N ILE A 68 2.70 -16.19 -7.05
CA ILE A 68 1.49 -15.74 -7.74
C ILE A 68 0.40 -16.79 -7.55
N VAL A 69 -0.75 -16.37 -7.03
CA VAL A 69 -1.97 -17.18 -6.89
C VAL A 69 -3.06 -16.60 -7.78
N LEU A 70 -3.79 -17.45 -8.50
CA LEU A 70 -4.89 -17.04 -9.37
C LEU A 70 -6.23 -17.09 -8.62
N ILE A 71 -6.92 -15.95 -8.52
CA ILE A 71 -8.27 -15.86 -7.96
C ILE A 71 -9.30 -15.81 -9.09
N PRO A 72 -10.30 -16.72 -9.12
CA PRO A 72 -11.33 -16.72 -10.15
C PRO A 72 -12.23 -15.46 -10.07
N LYS A 73 -12.66 -14.97 -11.23
CA LYS A 73 -13.71 -13.95 -11.41
C LYS A 73 -15.01 -14.63 -11.84
N LYS A 74 -16.09 -13.85 -11.93
CA LYS A 74 -17.30 -14.28 -12.66
C LYS A 74 -16.95 -14.51 -14.14
N GLY A 75 -17.56 -15.54 -14.74
CA GLY A 75 -17.33 -15.94 -16.14
C GLY A 75 -17.01 -17.43 -16.25
N ASP A 76 -16.58 -17.85 -17.44
CA ASP A 76 -16.14 -19.22 -17.69
C ASP A 76 -14.78 -19.47 -17.00
N LEU A 77 -14.73 -20.47 -16.11
CA LEU A 77 -13.53 -20.86 -15.38
C LEU A 77 -12.48 -21.56 -16.27
N LYS A 78 -12.84 -21.95 -17.50
CA LYS A 78 -11.86 -22.46 -18.47
C LYS A 78 -11.07 -21.35 -19.17
N ASP A 79 -11.52 -20.11 -19.09
CA ASP A 79 -10.85 -18.96 -19.67
C ASP A 79 -9.92 -18.28 -18.64
N LEU A 80 -8.61 -18.35 -18.88
CA LEU A 80 -7.59 -17.74 -18.02
C LEU A 80 -7.77 -16.22 -17.83
N ARG A 81 -8.42 -15.52 -18.77
CA ARG A 81 -8.71 -14.07 -18.65
C ARG A 81 -9.70 -13.78 -17.51
N ASN A 82 -10.47 -14.79 -17.11
CA ASN A 82 -11.39 -14.74 -15.97
C ASN A 82 -10.69 -14.99 -14.62
N TYR A 83 -9.36 -14.91 -14.56
CA TYR A 83 -8.61 -14.94 -13.30
C TYR A 83 -7.92 -13.61 -12.99
N ARG A 84 -7.69 -13.35 -11.70
CA ARG A 84 -6.85 -12.26 -11.18
C ARG A 84 -5.58 -12.87 -10.59
N PRO A 85 -4.39 -12.56 -11.11
CA PRO A 85 -3.16 -12.88 -10.42
C PRO A 85 -3.02 -12.01 -9.16
N ILE A 86 -2.70 -12.63 -8.03
CA ILE A 86 -2.33 -11.96 -6.79
C ILE A 86 -0.97 -12.46 -6.36
N THR A 87 -0.07 -11.52 -6.09
CA THR A 87 1.27 -11.81 -5.58
C THR A 87 1.27 -11.88 -4.06
N LEU A 88 1.69 -13.01 -3.50
CA LEU A 88 1.92 -13.24 -2.09
C LEU A 88 3.39 -12.96 -1.76
N ALA A 89 3.68 -11.72 -1.37
CA ALA A 89 4.98 -11.33 -0.84
C ALA A 89 5.16 -11.76 0.63
N ASN A 90 6.41 -11.96 1.05
CA ASN A 90 6.72 -12.26 2.45
C ASN A 90 6.26 -11.13 3.38
N SER A 91 5.82 -11.46 4.59
CA SER A 91 5.30 -10.45 5.52
C SER A 91 6.38 -9.43 5.91
N GLY A 92 7.65 -9.85 5.99
CA GLY A 92 8.80 -8.95 6.17
C GLY A 92 8.92 -7.90 5.06
N GLU A 93 8.73 -8.28 3.80
CA GLU A 93 8.74 -7.35 2.66
C GLU A 93 7.57 -6.39 2.72
N LYS A 94 6.38 -6.89 3.09
CA LYS A 94 5.20 -6.05 3.28
C LYS A 94 5.43 -4.99 4.38
N ILE A 95 6.07 -5.36 5.50
CA ILE A 95 6.46 -4.41 6.56
C ILE A 95 7.36 -3.31 5.98
N TYR A 96 8.39 -3.68 5.22
CA TYR A 96 9.27 -2.71 4.57
C TYR A 96 8.52 -1.75 3.65
N THR A 97 7.69 -2.28 2.73
CA THR A 97 6.92 -1.44 1.80
C THR A 97 5.93 -0.53 2.53
N LYS A 98 5.36 -0.96 3.66
CA LYS A 98 4.48 -0.15 4.50
C LYS A 98 5.22 1.03 5.13
N ILE A 99 6.46 0.84 5.59
CA ILE A 99 7.31 1.92 6.10
C ILE A 99 7.56 2.96 5.00
N LEU A 100 7.97 2.52 3.81
CA LEU A 100 8.21 3.43 2.68
C LEU A 100 6.93 4.17 2.28
N ALA A 101 5.80 3.47 2.18
CA ALA A 101 4.51 4.09 1.90
C ALA A 101 4.14 5.15 2.95
N ASN A 102 4.31 4.84 4.23
CA ASN A 102 4.04 5.78 5.32
C ASN A 102 4.93 7.04 5.24
N ARG A 103 6.19 6.91 4.81
CA ARG A 103 7.08 8.05 4.56
C ARG A 103 6.63 8.88 3.35
N GLN A 104 6.34 8.24 2.23
CA GLN A 104 5.90 8.89 0.99
C GLN A 104 4.58 9.62 1.16
N GLN A 105 3.66 9.05 1.94
CA GLN A 105 2.32 9.58 2.12
C GLN A 105 2.31 10.97 2.78
N LYS A 106 3.37 11.34 3.51
CA LYS A 106 3.55 12.69 4.08
C LYS A 106 3.74 13.79 3.03
N PHE A 107 4.12 13.44 1.82
CA PHE A 107 4.34 14.39 0.71
C PHE A 107 3.30 14.25 -0.40
N MET A 108 2.60 13.12 -0.44
CA MET A 108 1.73 12.75 -1.55
C MET A 108 0.55 13.72 -1.75
N SER A 109 0.00 14.28 -0.67
CA SER A 109 -1.10 15.24 -0.72
C SER A 109 -0.76 16.51 -1.50
N ASN A 110 0.52 16.90 -1.51
CA ASN A 110 0.99 18.14 -2.14
C ASN A 110 1.44 17.92 -3.58
N LEU A 111 1.77 16.68 -3.95
CA LEU A 111 2.25 16.32 -5.29
C LEU A 111 1.12 15.86 -6.21
N ILE A 112 0.06 15.26 -5.63
CA ILE A 112 -1.01 14.65 -6.40
C ILE A 112 -2.23 15.56 -6.49
N TYR A 113 -2.69 15.77 -7.72
CA TYR A 113 -3.86 16.58 -8.06
C TYR A 113 -5.09 16.20 -7.24
N THR A 114 -5.89 17.18 -6.82
CA THR A 114 -7.00 17.02 -5.87
C THR A 114 -8.06 16.02 -6.33
N ARG A 115 -8.26 15.86 -7.65
CA ARG A 115 -9.19 14.86 -8.21
C ARG A 115 -8.68 13.42 -8.19
N GLN A 116 -7.48 13.11 -7.68
CA GLN A 116 -7.06 11.73 -7.44
C GLN A 116 -7.29 11.38 -5.96
N SER A 117 -8.20 10.45 -5.70
CA SER A 117 -8.59 9.98 -4.35
C SER A 117 -7.83 8.73 -3.95
N ASP A 118 -7.54 7.88 -4.93
CA ASP A 118 -7.16 6.51 -4.63
C ASP A 118 -5.73 6.49 -4.11
N SER A 119 -5.54 5.77 -3.00
CA SER A 119 -4.25 5.61 -2.31
C SER A 119 -3.67 6.89 -1.69
N ILE A 120 -4.45 7.98 -1.60
CA ILE A 120 -4.06 9.20 -0.89
C ILE A 120 -4.73 9.21 0.47
N LYS A 121 -3.93 9.46 1.52
CA LYS A 121 -4.47 9.60 2.87
C LYS A 121 -5.51 10.72 2.90
N ASP A 122 -6.59 10.48 3.64
CA ASP A 122 -7.68 11.44 3.85
C ASP A 122 -8.43 11.86 2.58
N ARG A 123 -8.32 11.07 1.49
CA ARG A 123 -9.17 11.20 0.30
C ARG A 123 -9.96 9.91 0.12
N ASN A 124 -11.28 10.00 0.03
CA ASN A 124 -12.13 8.84 -0.14
C ASN A 124 -12.84 8.87 -1.52
N MET A 125 -13.30 7.71 -1.98
CA MET A 125 -14.03 7.59 -3.26
C MET A 125 -15.44 8.19 -3.19
N LEU A 126 -16.07 8.18 -2.02
CA LEU A 126 -17.44 8.69 -1.81
C LEU A 126 -17.53 10.21 -1.97
N ASP A 127 -16.54 10.96 -1.49
CA ASP A 127 -16.41 12.41 -1.58
C ASP A 127 -16.38 12.83 -3.05
N LYS A 128 -15.76 12.03 -3.92
CA LYS A 128 -15.79 12.25 -5.36
C LYS A 128 -17.15 11.99 -5.97
N ILE A 129 -17.82 10.91 -5.56
CA ILE A 129 -19.18 10.60 -6.05
C ILE A 129 -20.12 11.74 -5.65
N HIS A 130 -20.05 12.21 -4.41
CA HIS A 130 -20.81 13.35 -3.94
C HIS A 130 -20.47 14.64 -4.68
N SER A 131 -19.17 14.95 -4.84
CA SER A 131 -18.73 16.13 -5.59
C SER A 131 -19.23 16.11 -7.03
N LYS A 132 -19.16 14.95 -7.70
CA LYS A 132 -19.66 14.78 -9.06
C LYS A 132 -21.18 14.95 -9.13
N ASN A 133 -21.92 14.34 -8.21
CA ASN A 133 -23.37 14.47 -8.16
C ASN A 133 -23.80 15.92 -7.91
N PHE A 134 -23.14 16.62 -6.99
CA PHE A 134 -23.35 18.03 -6.72
C PHE A 134 -23.11 18.90 -7.97
N LEU A 135 -22.03 18.65 -8.71
CA LEU A 135 -21.76 19.36 -9.97
C LEU A 135 -22.85 19.09 -11.02
N ILE A 136 -23.31 17.85 -11.14
CA ILE A 136 -24.40 17.48 -12.06
C ILE A 136 -25.69 18.19 -11.67
N GLU A 137 -26.06 18.20 -10.39
CA GLU A 137 -27.26 18.89 -9.90
C GLU A 137 -27.20 20.40 -10.14
N ASN A 138 -26.07 21.04 -9.83
CA ASN A 138 -25.90 22.48 -10.07
C ASN A 138 -25.90 22.83 -11.57
N SER A 139 -25.35 21.98 -12.44
CA SER A 139 -25.39 22.20 -13.89
C SER A 139 -26.82 22.16 -14.47
N LYS A 140 -27.73 21.42 -13.84
CA LYS A 140 -29.15 21.38 -14.20
C LYS A 140 -29.91 22.64 -13.74
N ILE A 141 -29.43 23.29 -12.67
CA ILE A 141 -30.06 24.48 -12.07
C ILE A 141 -29.51 25.77 -12.70
N ASN A 142 -28.23 25.81 -13.12
CA ASN A 142 -27.59 27.01 -13.64
C ASN A 142 -26.75 26.71 -14.91
N PRO A 143 -27.38 26.70 -16.10
CA PRO A 143 -26.73 26.26 -17.35
C PRO A 143 -25.49 27.06 -17.76
N GLN A 144 -25.35 28.29 -17.26
CA GLN A 144 -24.34 29.26 -17.71
C GLN A 144 -22.94 29.09 -17.07
N ILE A 145 -22.76 28.20 -16.09
CA ILE A 145 -21.49 28.08 -15.32
C ILE A 145 -20.49 27.09 -15.98
N THR A 146 -20.83 26.47 -17.11
CA THR A 146 -20.00 25.37 -17.67
C THR A 146 -18.94 25.78 -18.69
N ASN A 147 -18.81 27.05 -19.06
CA ASN A 147 -17.79 27.51 -20.03
C ASN A 147 -16.40 27.75 -19.42
N GLY A 148 -15.83 26.74 -18.76
CA GLY A 148 -14.50 26.87 -18.14
C GLY A 148 -13.81 25.58 -17.72
N TYR A 149 -14.16 24.44 -18.32
CA TYR A 149 -13.45 23.17 -18.18
C TYR A 149 -13.15 22.56 -19.55
#